data_AF-A0A7J6UFC2-F1
#
_entry.id   AF-A0A7J6UFC2-F1
#
_cell.length_a   1.000
_cell.length_b   1.000
_cell.length_c   1.000
_cell.angle_alpha   90.00
_cell.angle_beta   90.00
_cell.angle_gamma   90.00
#
_symmetry.space_group_name_H-M   'P 1'
#
loop_
_entity.id
_entity.type
_entity.pdbx_description
1 polymer ?
#
loop_
_entity_poly.entity_id
_entity_poly.type
_entity_poly.pdbx_seq_one_letter_code
_entity_poly.pdbx_strand_id
1 'polypeptide(L)'
;SRFASFVELLLTTNRAGFRAFAIDVVGVLVMRAEKAHLEKETAKLLLQGVLGCVLDPVSSVRSKAILGVGSLLKALVLGGGNDMADEDRDWLSGVARKIPEIVVRAASDEKTGVRTV
;
A
#
# COMPACT_ATOMS: atom_id res chain seq x y z
N SER A 1 8.58 1.05 13.80
CA SER A 1 7.92 2.18 14.51
C SER A 1 6.61 1.68 15.14
N ARG A 2 6.25 2.14 16.37
CA ARG A 2 4.96 1.82 17.02
C ARG A 2 3.76 2.19 16.14
N PHE A 3 3.91 3.25 15.35
CA PHE A 3 2.88 3.72 14.42
C PHE A 3 2.64 2.71 13.29
N ALA A 4 3.69 2.19 12.66
CA ALA A 4 3.57 1.21 11.58
C ALA A 4 2.88 -0.08 12.07
N SER A 5 3.24 -0.56 13.26
CA SER A 5 2.59 -1.73 13.88
C SER A 5 1.11 -1.50 14.20
N PHE A 6 0.74 -0.28 14.62
CA PHE A 6 -0.67 0.08 14.83
C PHE A 6 -1.46 0.08 13.52
N VAL A 7 -0.89 0.62 12.44
CA VAL A 7 -1.53 0.59 11.12
C VAL A 7 -1.68 -0.85 10.62
N GLU A 8 -0.64 -1.68 10.76
CA GLU A 8 -0.67 -3.09 10.37
C GLU A 8 -1.78 -3.87 11.11
N LEU A 9 -1.95 -3.62 12.40
CA LEU A 9 -3.06 -4.19 13.19
C LEU A 9 -4.43 -3.79 12.62
N LEU A 10 -4.59 -2.54 12.21
CA LEU A 10 -5.83 -2.06 11.62
C LEU A 10 -6.06 -2.60 10.20
N LEU A 11 -5.00 -2.88 9.44
CA LEU A 11 -5.10 -3.44 8.09
C LEU A 11 -5.45 -4.94 8.10
N THR A 12 -5.12 -5.65 9.18
CA THR A 12 -5.36 -7.09 9.32
C THR A 12 -6.64 -7.45 10.09
N THR A 13 -7.37 -6.45 10.60
CA THR A 13 -8.63 -6.68 11.32
C THR A 13 -9.78 -7.16 10.42
N ASN A 14 -10.74 -7.89 10.98
CA ASN A 14 -11.96 -8.33 10.28
C ASN A 14 -12.91 -7.18 9.91
N ARG A 15 -12.79 -6.01 10.54
CA ARG A 15 -13.67 -4.87 10.26
C ARG A 15 -13.17 -4.06 9.07
N ALA A 16 -13.90 -4.14 7.96
CA ALA A 16 -13.59 -3.39 6.74
C ALA A 16 -13.50 -1.87 6.96
N GLY A 17 -14.31 -1.31 7.86
CA GLY A 17 -14.23 0.11 8.22
C GLY A 17 -12.88 0.51 8.82
N PHE A 18 -12.28 -0.34 9.64
CA PHE A 18 -10.95 -0.09 10.22
C PHE A 18 -9.84 -0.26 9.19
N ARG A 19 -9.95 -1.24 8.28
CA ARG A 19 -9.00 -1.38 7.16
C ARG A 19 -9.03 -0.15 6.25
N ALA A 20 -10.23 0.28 5.87
CA ALA A 20 -10.42 1.51 5.08
C ALA A 20 -9.85 2.75 5.78
N PHE A 21 -10.12 2.89 7.08
CA PHE A 21 -9.60 4.00 7.89
C PHE A 21 -8.07 3.97 7.97
N ALA A 22 -7.47 2.80 8.14
CA ALA A 22 -6.01 2.65 8.17
C ALA A 22 -5.38 3.11 6.86
N ILE A 23 -5.98 2.75 5.72
CA ILE A 23 -5.49 3.19 4.40
C ILE A 23 -5.60 4.72 4.27
N ASP A 24 -6.70 5.33 4.72
CA ASP A 24 -6.85 6.79 4.71
C ASP A 24 -5.78 7.47 5.57
N VAL A 25 -5.49 6.94 6.77
CA VAL A 25 -4.45 7.44 7.67
C VAL A 25 -3.08 7.36 7.00
N VAL A 26 -2.77 6.26 6.33
CA VAL A 26 -1.53 6.10 5.53
C VAL A 26 -1.47 7.17 4.43
N GLY A 27 -2.56 7.39 3.70
CA GLY A 27 -2.62 8.43 2.67
C GLY A 27 -2.35 9.83 3.23
N VAL A 28 -2.95 10.19 4.36
CA VAL A 28 -2.72 11.48 5.04
C VAL A 28 -1.26 11.62 5.48
N LEU A 29 -0.67 10.55 6.02
CA LEU A 29 0.73 10.58 6.44
C LEU A 29 1.68 10.74 5.28
N VAL A 30 1.43 10.06 4.17
CA VAL A 30 2.21 10.22 2.96
C VAL A 30 2.16 11.68 2.48
N MET A 31 0.97 12.28 2.40
CA MET A 31 0.81 13.69 2.02
C MET A 31 1.51 14.66 2.97
N ARG A 32 1.52 14.36 4.28
CA ARG A 32 2.23 15.20 5.27
C ARG A 32 3.73 14.97 5.26
N ALA A 33 4.17 13.74 5.01
CA ALA A 33 5.57 13.36 5.02
C ALA A 33 6.30 13.76 3.72
N GLU A 34 5.58 14.02 2.61
CA GLU A 34 6.12 14.80 1.48
C GLU A 34 6.70 16.16 1.95
N LYS A 35 6.29 16.68 3.12
CA LYS A 35 6.85 17.89 3.74
C LYS A 35 7.87 17.63 4.85
N ALA A 36 8.03 16.40 5.35
CA ALA A 36 8.75 16.10 6.59
C ALA A 36 9.70 14.90 6.53
N HIS A 37 9.93 14.32 5.33
CA HIS A 37 10.69 13.08 5.10
C HIS A 37 10.12 11.87 5.86
N LEU A 38 9.29 11.06 5.19
CA LEU A 38 8.87 9.77 5.72
C LEU A 38 10.09 8.84 5.80
N GLU A 39 10.35 8.24 6.96
CA GLU A 39 11.39 7.22 7.07
C GLU A 39 11.12 6.08 6.08
N LYS A 40 12.13 5.75 5.27
CA LYS A 40 12.05 4.77 4.19
C LYS A 40 11.52 3.41 4.63
N GLU A 41 12.03 2.89 5.73
CA GLU A 41 11.60 1.60 6.29
C GLU A 41 10.14 1.63 6.75
N THR A 42 9.70 2.75 7.31
CA THR A 42 8.28 2.94 7.64
C THR A 42 7.43 2.96 6.36
N ALA A 43 7.86 3.64 5.31
CA ALA A 43 7.14 3.67 4.03
C ALA A 43 7.05 2.27 3.36
N LYS A 44 8.11 1.46 3.43
CA LYS A 44 8.11 0.07 2.92
C LYS A 44 7.10 -0.80 3.68
N LEU A 45 7.10 -0.75 5.01
CA LEU A 45 6.16 -1.50 5.85
C LEU A 45 4.71 -1.11 5.55
N LEU A 46 4.44 0.19 5.46
CA LEU A 46 3.11 0.70 5.11
C LEU A 46 2.69 0.24 3.71
N LEU A 47 3.60 0.25 2.73
CA LEU A 47 3.30 -0.23 1.38
C LEU A 47 2.95 -1.71 1.35
N GLN A 48 3.70 -2.55 2.07
CA GLN A 48 3.40 -3.98 2.17
C GLN A 48 2.01 -4.23 2.78
N GLY A 49 1.67 -3.52 3.85
CA GLY A 49 0.35 -3.62 4.47
C GLY A 49 -0.78 -3.21 3.51
N VAL A 50 -0.62 -2.08 2.82
CA VAL A 50 -1.66 -1.58 1.89
C VAL A 50 -1.77 -2.47 0.64
N LEU A 51 -0.67 -3.04 0.14
CA LEU A 51 -0.69 -4.01 -0.98
C LEU A 51 -1.58 -5.23 -0.67
N GLY A 52 -1.54 -5.73 0.58
CA GLY A 52 -2.43 -6.82 1.02
C GLY A 52 -3.92 -6.48 0.90
N CYS A 53 -4.28 -5.21 1.03
CA CYS A 53 -5.66 -4.74 0.91
C CYS A 53 -6.14 -4.51 -0.53
N VAL A 54 -5.28 -4.63 -1.55
CA VAL A 54 -5.72 -4.53 -2.95
C VAL A 54 -6.63 -5.70 -3.34
N LEU A 55 -6.47 -6.84 -2.67
CA LEU A 55 -7.31 -8.02 -2.81
C LEU A 55 -8.37 -8.12 -1.69
N ASP A 56 -8.72 -7.01 -1.02
CA ASP A 56 -9.69 -7.01 0.08
C ASP A 56 -11.09 -7.49 -0.36
N PRO A 57 -11.86 -8.20 0.50
CA PRO A 57 -13.21 -8.63 0.12
C PRO A 57 -14.14 -7.47 -0.16
N VAL A 58 -13.90 -6.32 0.48
CA VAL A 58 -14.76 -5.15 0.37
C VAL A 58 -14.24 -4.21 -0.70
N SER A 59 -15.07 -3.92 -1.70
CA SER A 59 -14.71 -3.08 -2.85
C SER A 59 -14.21 -1.70 -2.46
N SER A 60 -14.83 -1.06 -1.46
CA SER A 60 -14.39 0.25 -0.96
C SER A 60 -12.99 0.22 -0.34
N VAL A 61 -12.61 -0.91 0.29
CA VAL A 61 -11.25 -1.10 0.82
C VAL A 61 -10.27 -1.31 -0.32
N ARG A 62 -10.61 -2.11 -1.34
CA ARG A 62 -9.78 -2.31 -2.54
C ARG A 62 -9.47 -1.00 -3.25
N SER A 63 -10.50 -0.20 -3.54
CA SER A 63 -10.33 1.08 -4.24
C SER A 63 -9.41 2.03 -3.47
N LYS A 64 -9.57 2.10 -2.14
CA LYS A 64 -8.68 2.89 -1.28
C LYS A 64 -7.26 2.34 -1.28
N ALA A 65 -7.09 1.03 -1.21
CA ALA A 65 -5.78 0.38 -1.21
C ALA A 65 -5.00 0.69 -2.49
N ILE A 66 -5.66 0.64 -3.65
CA ILE A 66 -5.04 0.98 -4.94
C ILE A 66 -4.52 2.43 -4.94
N LEU A 67 -5.34 3.38 -4.46
CA LEU A 67 -4.93 4.79 -4.34
C LEU A 67 -3.79 4.99 -3.31
N GLY A 68 -3.85 4.26 -2.20
CA GLY A 68 -2.82 4.27 -1.16
C GLY A 68 -1.47 3.75 -1.65
N VAL A 69 -1.47 2.65 -2.42
CA VAL A 69 -0.27 2.10 -3.09
C VAL A 69 0.35 3.15 -4.00
N GLY A 70 -0.44 3.79 -4.86
CA GLY A 70 0.06 4.84 -5.76
C GLY A 70 0.71 6.01 -5.01
N SER A 71 0.10 6.43 -3.90
CA SER A 71 0.60 7.53 -3.07
C SER A 71 1.93 7.16 -2.38
N LEU A 72 2.00 5.95 -1.79
CA LEU A 72 3.21 5.44 -1.14
C LEU A 72 4.37 5.27 -2.11
N LEU A 73 4.12 4.73 -3.31
CA LEU A 73 5.13 4.60 -4.35
C LEU A 73 5.64 5.97 -4.80
N LYS A 74 4.74 6.93 -5.02
CA LYS A 74 5.12 8.31 -5.32
C LYS A 74 6.02 8.89 -4.24
N ALA A 75 5.68 8.71 -2.96
CA ALA A 75 6.49 9.21 -1.86
C ALA A 75 7.84 8.51 -1.71
N LEU A 76 7.93 7.21 -2.02
CA LEU A 76 9.19 6.48 -2.03
C LEU A 76 10.11 6.95 -3.17
N VAL A 77 9.54 7.20 -4.36
CA VAL A 77 10.29 7.69 -5.53
C VAL A 77 10.71 9.16 -5.33
N LEU A 78 9.79 10.03 -4.92
CA LEU A 78 10.07 11.45 -4.69
C LEU A 78 10.94 11.69 -3.46
N GLY A 79 10.78 10.88 -2.41
CA GLY A 79 11.60 10.94 -1.20
C GLY A 79 13.00 10.32 -1.38
N GLY A 80 13.18 9.45 -2.37
CA GLY A 80 14.47 8.81 -2.67
C GLY A 80 15.39 9.62 -3.58
N GLY A 81 14.86 10.49 -4.44
CA GLY A 81 15.66 11.30 -5.38
C GLY A 81 16.60 10.46 -6.27
N ASN A 82 17.64 11.10 -6.81
CA ASN A 82 18.70 10.40 -7.58
C ASN A 82 19.63 9.54 -6.70
N ASP A 83 19.53 9.67 -5.37
CA ASP A 83 20.38 8.97 -4.40
C ASP A 83 19.74 7.67 -3.87
N MET A 84 18.72 7.17 -4.58
CA MET A 84 18.10 5.89 -4.25
C MET A 84 19.09 4.74 -4.51
N ALA A 85 19.54 4.11 -3.41
CA ALA A 85 20.40 2.93 -3.46
C ALA A 85 19.82 1.83 -4.37
N ASP A 86 20.71 1.11 -5.06
CA ASP A 86 20.33 0.11 -6.06
C ASP A 86 19.43 -1.00 -5.49
N GLU A 87 19.67 -1.42 -4.25
CA GLU A 87 18.82 -2.41 -3.55
C GLU A 87 17.36 -1.97 -3.44
N ASP A 88 17.12 -0.68 -3.18
CA ASP A 88 15.78 -0.14 -3.05
C ASP A 88 15.09 0.06 -4.40
N ARG A 89 15.89 0.36 -5.43
CA ARG A 89 15.43 0.43 -6.82
C ARG A 89 15.03 -0.95 -7.33
N ASP A 90 15.80 -1.98 -7.03
CA ASP A 90 15.50 -3.37 -7.36
C ASP A 90 14.25 -3.85 -6.61
N TRP A 91 14.14 -3.51 -5.31
CA TRP A 91 12.93 -3.79 -4.54
C TRP A 91 11.68 -3.11 -5.12
N LEU A 92 11.75 -1.81 -5.43
CA LEU A 92 10.63 -1.08 -6.05
C LEU A 92 10.27 -1.67 -7.42
N SER A 93 11.26 -2.03 -8.23
CA SER A 93 11.06 -2.69 -9.51
C SER A 93 10.37 -4.04 -9.36
N GLY A 94 10.74 -4.80 -8.32
CA GLY A 94 10.07 -6.05 -7.95
C GLY A 94 8.61 -5.86 -7.54
N VAL A 95 8.31 -4.80 -6.78
CA VAL A 95 6.93 -4.42 -6.42
C VAL A 95 6.15 -4.01 -7.69
N ALA A 96 6.72 -3.14 -8.52
CA ALA A 96 6.08 -2.64 -9.74
C ALA A 96 5.71 -3.77 -10.71
N ARG A 97 6.56 -4.80 -10.86
CA ARG A 97 6.27 -5.98 -11.67
C ARG A 97 5.08 -6.80 -11.17
N LYS A 98 4.79 -6.79 -9.87
CA LYS A 98 3.66 -7.52 -9.26
C LYS A 98 2.34 -6.77 -9.33
N ILE A 99 2.37 -5.43 -9.50
CA ILE A 99 1.14 -4.62 -9.54
C ILE A 99 0.19 -5.06 -10.66
N PRO A 100 0.62 -5.29 -11.92
CA PRO A 100 -0.28 -5.76 -12.97
C PRO A 100 -0.98 -7.07 -12.62
N GLU A 101 -0.26 -8.05 -12.06
CA GLU A 101 -0.85 -9.33 -11.65
C GLU A 101 -1.89 -9.14 -10.54
N ILE A 102 -1.59 -8.29 -9.55
CA ILE A 102 -2.51 -7.96 -8.46
C ILE A 102 -3.77 -7.27 -9.00
N VAL A 103 -3.62 -6.33 -9.93
CA VAL A 103 -4.74 -5.59 -10.55
C VAL A 103 -5.61 -6.53 -11.40
N VAL A 104 -4.99 -7.39 -12.20
CA VAL A 104 -5.70 -8.37 -13.04
C VAL A 104 -6.47 -9.37 -12.16
N ARG A 105 -5.86 -9.87 -11.08
CA ARG A 105 -6.55 -10.72 -10.10
C ARG A 105 -7.73 -10.00 -9.45
N ALA A 106 -7.53 -8.77 -8.96
CA ALA A 106 -8.59 -7.99 -8.34
C ALA A 106 -9.79 -7.76 -9.29
N ALA A 107 -9.52 -7.48 -10.58
CA ALA A 107 -10.55 -7.30 -11.60
C ALA A 107 -11.27 -8.62 -11.96
N SER A 108 -10.55 -9.75 -11.94
CA SER A 108 -11.12 -11.08 -12.20
C SER A 108 -12.02 -11.56 -11.06
N ASP A 109 -11.59 -11.36 -9.81
CA ASP A 109 -12.38 -11.71 -8.62
C ASP A 109 -13.70 -10.92 -8.56
N GLU A 110 -13.69 -9.66 -9.00
CA GLU A 110 -14.88 -8.82 -9.06
C GLU A 110 -15.88 -9.27 -10.14
N LYS A 111 -15.40 -9.78 -11.27
CA LYS A 111 -16.25 -10.32 -12.35
C LYS A 111 -16.86 -11.68 -12.02
N THR A 112 -16.12 -12.53 -11.33
CA THR A 112 -16.49 -13.94 -11.13
C THR A 112 -17.17 -14.20 -9.78
N GLY A 113 -16.99 -13.32 -8.79
CA GLY A 113 -17.47 -13.52 -7.42
C GLY A 113 -16.78 -14.68 -6.68
N VAL A 114 -15.80 -15.33 -7.31
CA VAL A 114 -15.06 -16.47 -6.80
C VAL A 114 -13.61 -16.06 -6.61
N ARG A 115 -13.12 -16.15 -5.36
CA ARG A 115 -11.71 -15.93 -5.03
C ARG A 115 -10.91 -17.19 -5.29
N THR A 116 -9.85 -17.08 -6.09
CA THR A 116 -8.81 -18.12 -6.13
C THR A 116 -7.80 -17.83 -5.03
N VAL A 117 -7.68 -18.79 -4.10
CA VAL A 117 -6.75 -18.76 -2.95
C VAL A 117 -5.30 -18.79 -3.44
#